data_AF-A0A5P9EXS7-F1
#
_entry.id   AF-A0A5P9EXS7-F1
#
_cell.length_a   1.000
_cell.length_b   1.000
_cell.length_c   1.000
_cell.angle_alpha   90.00
_cell.angle_beta   90.00
_cell.angle_gamma   90.00
#
_symmetry.space_group_name_H-M   'P 1'
#
loop_
_entity.id
_entity.type
_entity.pdbx_description
1 polymer ?
#
loop_
_entity_poly.entity_id
_entity_poly.type
_entity_poly.pdbx_seq_one_letter_code
_entity_poly.pdbx_strand_id
1 'polypeptide(L)' 'MDKAYEGNDIRQLGLNLGMIPVVPPKVNRLRPWVYDREVYKTQNEAECLFRRLKGIRRTSIALLNWI' A
#
# COMPACT_ATOMS: atom_id res chain seq x y z
N MET A 1 -0.12 -0.21 -1.80
CA MET A 1 1.21 -0.10 -1.18
C MET A 1 2.25 -0.03 -2.30
N ASP A 2 3.27 0.83 -2.16
CA ASP A 2 4.26 1.00 -3.23
C ASP A 2 5.17 -0.23 -3.36
N LYS A 3 5.50 -0.60 -4.61
CA LYS A 3 6.54 -1.59 -4.94
C LYS A 3 7.92 -1.19 -4.41
N ALA A 4 8.12 0.05 -3.95
CA ALA A 4 9.30 0.46 -3.20
C ALA A 4 9.53 -0.38 -1.92
N TYR A 5 8.48 -0.90 -1.29
CA TYR A 5 8.55 -1.72 -0.06
C TYR A 5 8.73 -3.22 -0.31
N GLU A 6 9.01 -3.61 -1.55
CA GLU A 6 9.19 -5.01 -1.97
C GLU A 6 10.49 -5.66 -1.46
N GLY A 7 11.39 -4.86 -0.85
CA GLY A 7 12.71 -5.28 -0.39
C GLY A 7 12.68 -6.48 0.56
N ASN A 8 13.74 -7.30 0.51
CA ASN A 8 13.87 -8.50 1.34
C ASN A 8 13.79 -8.19 2.83
N ASP A 9 14.46 -7.12 3.27
CA ASP A 9 14.54 -6.77 4.70
C ASP A 9 13.16 -6.37 5.25
N ILE A 10 12.41 -5.57 4.49
CA ILE A 10 11.04 -5.17 4.86
C ILE A 10 10.11 -6.38 4.86
N ARG A 11 10.25 -7.28 3.88
CA ARG A 11 9.44 -8.50 3.83
C ARG A 11 9.75 -9.43 5.00
N GLN A 12 11.03 -9.65 5.32
CA GLN A 12 11.44 -10.48 6.47
C GLN A 12 10.97 -9.86 7.78
N LEU A 13 11.09 -8.54 7.94
CA LEU A 13 10.57 -7.83 9.10
C LEU A 13 9.05 -8.02 9.25
N GLY A 14 8.30 -7.88 8.14
CA GLY A 14 6.86 -8.11 8.14
C GLY A 14 6.51 -9.55 8.55
N LEU A 15 7.22 -10.54 8.02
CA LEU A 15 7.03 -11.95 8.39
C LEU A 15 7.35 -12.20 9.87
N ASN A 16 8.42 -11.60 10.40
CA ASN A 16 8.78 -11.69 11.82
C ASN A 16 7.72 -11.06 12.74
N LEU A 17 7.00 -10.06 12.24
CA LEU A 17 5.87 -9.42 12.92
C LEU A 17 4.54 -10.17 12.70
N GLY A 18 4.55 -11.32 12.01
CA GLY A 18 3.35 -12.11 11.72
C GLY A 18 2.47 -11.51 10.61
N MET A 19 2.98 -10.59 9.81
CA MET A 19 2.25 -9.97 8.70
C MET A 19 2.39 -10.78 7.42
N ILE A 20 1.33 -10.80 6.61
CA ILE A 20 1.32 -11.45 5.30
C ILE A 20 1.75 -10.42 4.22
N PRO A 21 2.78 -10.71 3.41
CA PRO A 21 3.21 -9.79 2.35
C PRO A 21 2.21 -9.79 1.19
N VAL A 22 1.40 -8.73 1.11
CA VAL A 22 0.44 -8.49 0.01
C VAL A 22 1.10 -7.81 -1.20
N VAL A 23 2.31 -7.27 -1.02
CA VAL A 23 3.04 -6.54 -2.08
C VAL A 23 3.47 -7.51 -3.18
N PRO A 24 3.14 -7.22 -4.46
CA PRO A 24 3.56 -8.05 -5.57
C PRO A 24 5.08 -7.93 -5.80
N PRO A 25 5.77 -9.04 -6.13
CA PRO A 25 7.18 -8.99 -6.47
C PRO A 25 7.42 -8.18 -7.74
N LYS A 26 8.62 -7.60 -7.86
CA LYS A 26 9.06 -6.98 -9.12
C LYS A 26 9.22 -8.06 -10.19
N VAL A 27 8.86 -7.71 -11.43
CA VAL A 27 8.89 -8.63 -12.57
C VAL A 27 10.30 -9.17 -12.85
N ASN A 28 11.34 -8.39 -12.52
CA ASN A 28 12.73 -8.71 -12.78
C ASN A 28 13.37 -9.56 -11.65
N ARG A 29 12.61 -10.02 -10.65
CA ARG A 29 13.16 -10.89 -9.61
C ARG A 29 13.44 -12.28 -10.16
N LEU A 30 14.61 -12.81 -9.79
CA LEU A 30 14.98 -14.20 -10.07
C LEU A 30 14.09 -15.22 -9.37
N ARG A 31 13.58 -14.88 -8.17
CA ARG A 31 12.70 -15.74 -7.36
C ARG A 31 11.49 -14.94 -6.86
N PRO A 32 10.47 -14.73 -7.70
CA PRO A 32 9.23 -14.09 -7.27
C PRO A 32 8.46 -15.01 -6.31
N TRP A 33 7.74 -14.42 -5.34
CA TRP A 33 6.83 -15.17 -4.49
C TRP A 33 5.40 -15.14 -5.03
N VAL A 34 4.63 -16.12 -4.61
CA VAL A 34 3.18 -16.12 -4.78
C VAL A 34 2.59 -15.09 -3.84
N TYR A 35 1.72 -14.25 -4.38
CA TYR A 35 0.90 -13.31 -3.64
C TYR A 35 -0.53 -13.44 -4.12
N ASP A 36 -1.48 -13.12 -3.24
CA ASP A 36 -2.88 -13.10 -3.59
C ASP A 36 -3.22 -11.80 -4.33
N ARG A 37 -3.65 -11.93 -5.59
CA ARG A 37 -4.00 -10.79 -6.44
C ARG A 37 -5.29 -10.12 -6.00
N GLU A 38 -6.24 -10.87 -5.45
CA GLU A 38 -7.51 -10.31 -4.98
C GLU A 38 -7.27 -9.47 -3.74
N VAL A 39 -6.50 -9.97 -2.79
CA VAL A 39 -6.13 -9.22 -1.57
C VAL A 39 -5.37 -7.94 -1.96
N TYR A 40 -4.43 -8.00 -2.91
CA TYR A 40 -3.74 -6.81 -3.41
C TYR A 40 -4.69 -5.81 -4.07
N LYS A 41 -5.64 -6.28 -4.88
CA LYS A 41 -6.64 -5.42 -5.54
C LYS A 41 -7.52 -4.72 -4.51
N THR A 42 -8.06 -5.46 -3.54
CA THR A 42 -8.87 -4.90 -2.46
C THR A 42 -8.09 -3.89 -1.63
N GLN A 43 -6.80 -4.15 -1.34
CA GLN A 43 -5.95 -3.19 -0.63
C GLN A 43 -5.75 -1.89 -1.44
N ASN A 44 -5.53 -1.99 -2.75
CA ASN A 44 -5.39 -0.83 -3.63
C ASN A 44 -6.69 -0.01 -3.74
N GLU A 45 -7.85 -0.68 -3.79
CA GLU A 45 -9.15 -0.02 -3.79
C GLU A 45 -9.38 0.74 -2.47
N ALA A 46 -9.06 0.13 -1.34
CA ALA A 46 -9.10 0.79 -0.04
C ALA A 46 -8.15 2.00 0.02
N GLU A 47 -6.91 1.85 -0.45
CA GLU A 47 -5.93 2.94 -0.50
C GLU A 47 -6.39 4.09 -1.40
N CYS A 48 -7.01 3.80 -2.54
CA CYS A 48 -7.64 4.79 -3.40
C CYS A 48 -8.75 5.56 -2.69
N LEU A 49 -9.61 4.87 -1.94
CA LEU A 49 -10.65 5.50 -1.13
C LEU A 49 -10.05 6.44 -0.08
N PHE A 50 -9.07 5.97 0.70
CA PHE A 50 -8.39 6.80 1.69
C PHE A 50 -7.68 8.00 1.06
N ARG A 51 -7.10 7.85 -0.14
CA ARG A 51 -6.50 8.98 -0.87
C ARG A 51 -7.53 10.05 -1.19
N ARG A 52 -8.74 9.67 -1.64
CA ARG A 52 -9.85 10.60 -1.89
C ARG A 52 -10.30 11.28 -0.60
N LEU A 53 -10.50 10.52 0.48
CA LEU A 53 -10.89 11.07 1.79
C LEU A 53 -9.86 12.07 2.33
N LYS A 54 -8.56 11.74 2.23
CA LYS A 54 -7.48 12.66 2.61
C LYS A 54 -7.47 13.93 1.74
N GLY A 55 -7.79 13.81 0.45
CA GLY A 55 -7.97 14.94 -0.45
C GLY A 55 -9.07 15.88 0.02
N ILE A 56 -10.26 15.32 0.27
CA ILE A 56 -11.42 16.06 0.80
C ILE A 56 -11.03 16.75 2.12
N ARG A 57 -10.43 16.02 3.07
CA ARG A 57 -10.00 16.59 4.35
C ARG A 57 -9.06 17.78 4.18
N ARG A 58 -8.09 17.69 3.26
CA ARG A 58 -7.15 18.79 2.96
C ARG A 58 -7.88 20.01 2.40
N THR A 59 -8.79 19.81 1.45
CA THR A 59 -9.59 20.90 0.87
C THR A 59 -10.51 21.53 1.92
N SER A 60 -11.21 20.73 2.73
CA SER A 60 -12.09 21.25 3.80
C SER A 60 -11.32 22.08 4.82
N ILE A 61 -10.14 21.63 5.25
CA ILE A 61 -9.29 22.40 6.18
C ILE A 61 -8.79 23.69 5.51
N ALA A 62 -8.37 23.62 4.25
CA ALA A 62 -7.90 24.80 3.52
C ALA A 62 -9.01 25.84 3.36
N LEU A 63 -10.24 25.42 3.04
CA LEU A 63 -11.41 26.29 2.94
C LEU A 63 -11.78 26.90 4.30
N LEU A 64 -11.73 26.12 5.38
CA LEU A 64 -12.04 26.60 6.74
C LEU A 64 -11.06 27.69 7.21
N ASN A 65 -9.79 27.62 6.80
CA ASN A 65 -8.77 28.62 7.13
C ASN A 65 -8.84 29.88 6.24
N TRP A 66 -9.67 29.88 5.21
CA TRP A 66 -9.80 30.97 4.23
C TRP A 66 -11.03 31.85 4.48
N ILE A 67 -11.94 31.41 5.37
CA ILE A 67 -13.10 32.14 5.87
C ILE A 67 -12.75 32.70 7.24
#